data_AF-A0A9E0VEU9-F1
#
_entry.id   AF-A0A9E0VEU9-F1
#
_cell.length_a   1.000
_cell.length_b   1.000
_cell.length_c   1.000
_cell.angle_alpha   90.00
_cell.angle_beta   90.00
_cell.angle_gamma   90.00
#
_symmetry.space_group_name_H-M   'P 1'
#
loop_
_entity.id
_entity.type
_entity.pdbx_description
1 polymer ?
#
loop_
_entity_poly.entity_id
_entity_poly.type
_entity_poly.pdbx_seq_one_letter_code
_entity_poly.pdbx_strand_id
1 'polypeptide(L)'
;MTQREHARLIGLLLWIYVGLQLAITGLVTVMMFFMSGAMLSQVRNLPHKPGEPDPTFIFTMLPFIMIFAFLIAVVMMIPKIVAGYGLRKEKSWAKTWAIIGCALACLNIPFGLAIGIYGFWFIFGEAGRGYFDNPSTAGTMNAPPPNNWQ
;
A
#
# COMPACT_ATOMS: atom_id res chain seq x y z
N MET A 1 9.51 5.74 -23.22
CA MET A 1 9.41 6.16 -21.82
C MET A 1 10.79 6.09 -21.19
N THR A 2 11.26 7.16 -20.56
CA THR A 2 12.59 7.19 -19.93
C THR A 2 12.62 6.31 -18.67
N GLN A 3 13.76 5.74 -18.26
CA GLN A 3 13.82 4.83 -17.10
C GLN A 3 13.30 5.47 -15.79
N ARG A 4 13.43 6.79 -15.67
CA ARG A 4 12.88 7.60 -14.58
C ARG A 4 11.34 7.65 -14.58
N GLU A 5 10.69 7.62 -15.73
CA GLU A 5 9.22 7.61 -15.84
C GLU A 5 8.63 6.32 -15.30
N HIS A 6 9.24 5.17 -15.62
CA HIS A 6 8.79 3.88 -15.10
C HIS A 6 8.92 3.77 -13.57
N ALA A 7 10.05 4.21 -13.00
CA ALA A 7 10.23 4.27 -11.54
C ALA A 7 9.21 5.21 -10.87
N ARG A 8 8.95 6.39 -11.46
CA ARG A 8 7.92 7.30 -10.95
C ARG A 8 6.52 6.68 -11.02
N LEU A 9 6.21 5.94 -12.09
CA LEU A 9 4.91 5.33 -12.31
C LEU A 9 4.65 4.20 -11.29
N ILE A 10 5.64 3.37 -10.99
CA ILE A 10 5.52 2.31 -9.97
C ILE A 10 5.36 2.90 -8.56
N GLY A 11 6.13 3.94 -8.23
CA GLY A 11 5.98 4.65 -6.96
C GLY A 11 4.60 5.29 -6.81
N LEU A 12 4.07 5.89 -7.89
CA LEU A 12 2.72 6.46 -7.93
C LEU A 12 1.65 5.37 -7.77
N LEU A 13 1.76 4.25 -8.48
CA LEU A 13 0.83 3.12 -8.39
C LEU A 13 0.77 2.55 -6.97
N LEU A 14 1.93 2.38 -6.31
CA LEU A 14 2.00 1.92 -4.92
C LEU A 14 1.32 2.91 -3.98
N TRP A 15 1.53 4.22 -4.15
CA TRP A 15 0.88 5.25 -3.34
C TRP A 15 -0.64 5.30 -3.55
N ILE A 16 -1.10 5.27 -4.81
CA ILE A 16 -2.53 5.23 -5.13
C ILE A 16 -3.17 3.98 -4.53
N TYR A 17 -2.51 2.83 -4.65
CA TYR A 17 -3.01 1.58 -4.10
C TYR A 17 -3.08 1.58 -2.57
N VAL A 18 -2.03 2.07 -1.88
CA VAL A 18 -2.04 2.21 -0.42
C VAL A 18 -3.11 3.21 0.03
N GLY A 19 -3.25 4.34 -0.67
CA GLY A 19 -4.26 5.34 -0.38
C GLY A 19 -5.68 4.79 -0.54
N LEU A 20 -5.94 4.05 -1.62
CA LEU A 20 -7.23 3.40 -1.86
C LEU A 20 -7.52 2.31 -0.82
N GLN A 21 -6.53 1.45 -0.50
CA GLN A 21 -6.67 0.43 0.52
C GLN A 21 -6.97 1.03 1.89
N LEU A 22 -6.27 2.10 2.26
CA LEU A 22 -6.49 2.82 3.52
C LEU A 22 -7.89 3.46 3.56
N ALA A 23 -8.32 4.09 2.46
CA ALA A 23 -9.65 4.70 2.36
C ALA A 23 -10.76 3.66 2.52
N ILE A 24 -10.67 2.51 1.81
CA ILE A 24 -11.66 1.43 1.89
C ILE A 24 -11.67 0.82 3.29
N THR A 25 -10.50 0.44 3.82
CA THR A 25 -10.40 -0.19 5.13
C THR A 25 -10.86 0.77 6.24
N GLY A 26 -10.51 2.05 6.14
CA GLY A 26 -10.94 3.10 7.06
C GLY A 26 -12.45 3.32 7.01
N LEU A 27 -13.03 3.43 5.82
CA LEU A 27 -14.48 3.56 5.64
C LEU A 27 -15.23 2.37 6.24
N VAL A 28 -14.80 1.14 5.95
CA VAL A 28 -15.40 -0.09 6.50
C VAL A 28 -15.30 -0.12 8.03
N THR A 29 -14.15 0.24 8.59
CA THR A 29 -13.94 0.28 10.04
C THR A 29 -14.87 1.29 10.71
N VAL A 30 -15.00 2.50 10.14
CA VAL A 30 -15.92 3.53 10.64
C VAL A 30 -17.38 3.06 10.53
N MET A 31 -17.78 2.54 9.37
CA MET A 31 -19.14 2.05 9.14
C MET A 31 -19.50 0.92 10.11
N MET A 32 -18.60 -0.04 10.32
CA MET A 32 -18.78 -1.13 11.28
C MET A 32 -18.82 -0.63 12.73
N PHE A 33 -18.03 0.38 13.07
CA PHE A 33 -18.07 1.00 14.39
C PHE A 33 -19.46 1.61 14.67
N PHE A 34 -19.97 2.43 13.74
CA PHE A 34 -21.32 3.00 13.83
C PHE A 34 -22.41 1.91 13.88
N MET A 35 -22.30 0.88 13.05
CA MET A 35 -23.26 -0.22 13.00
C MET A 35 -23.25 -1.06 14.29
N SER A 36 -22.08 -1.30 14.88
CA SER A 36 -21.96 -1.99 16.18
C SER A 36 -22.60 -1.18 17.31
N GLY A 37 -22.41 0.15 17.33
CA GLY A 37 -23.05 1.05 18.30
C GLY A 37 -24.57 1.10 18.14
N ALA A 38 -25.07 1.13 16.91
CA ALA A 38 -26.50 1.08 16.63
C ALA A 38 -27.11 -0.26 17.06
N MET A 39 -26.47 -1.40 16.76
CA MET A 39 -26.92 -2.72 17.20
C MET A 39 -26.91 -2.87 18.72
N LEU A 40 -25.87 -2.36 19.39
CA LEU A 40 -25.81 -2.34 20.85
C LEU A 40 -26.99 -1.58 21.47
N SER A 41 -27.42 -0.47 20.85
CA SER A 41 -28.59 0.29 21.29
C SER A 41 -29.93 -0.45 21.11
N GLN A 42 -30.01 -1.40 20.17
CA GLN A 42 -31.19 -2.24 19.96
C GLN A 42 -31.19 -3.42 20.94
N VAL A 43 -30.04 -4.09 21.08
CA VAL A 43 -29.87 -5.28 21.93
C VAL A 43 -30.08 -4.95 23.41
N ARG A 44 -29.61 -3.80 23.90
CA ARG A 44 -29.81 -3.37 25.30
C ARG A 44 -31.28 -3.24 25.72
N ASN A 45 -32.20 -3.10 24.77
CA ASN A 45 -33.63 -2.90 25.03
C ASN A 45 -34.43 -4.22 24.92
N LEU A 46 -33.79 -5.32 24.53
CA LEU A 46 -34.45 -6.62 24.45
C LEU A 46 -34.51 -7.27 25.85
N PRO A 47 -35.66 -7.88 26.22
CA PRO A 47 -35.76 -8.63 27.47
C PRO A 47 -34.90 -9.90 27.37
N HIS A 48 -33.81 -9.94 28.13
CA HIS A 48 -32.91 -11.09 28.17
C HIS A 48 -33.48 -12.17 29.09
N LYS A 49 -33.57 -13.41 28.60
CA LYS A 49 -33.93 -14.56 29.43
C LYS A 49 -32.72 -14.98 30.29
N PRO A 50 -32.93 -15.33 31.57
CA PRO A 50 -31.85 -15.81 32.41
C PRO A 50 -31.32 -17.16 31.87
N GLY A 51 -30.05 -17.20 31.45
CA GLY A 51 -29.38 -18.40 30.92
C GLY A 51 -28.80 -18.26 29.51
N GLU A 52 -29.11 -17.18 28.81
CA GLU A 52 -28.53 -16.88 27.49
C GLU A 52 -27.26 -16.03 27.64
N PRO A 53 -26.18 -16.30 26.88
CA PRO A 53 -25.00 -15.44 26.90
C PRO A 53 -25.40 -14.02 26.46
N ASP A 54 -25.09 -13.03 27.29
CA ASP A 54 -25.46 -11.64 27.05
C ASP A 54 -24.90 -11.15 25.70
N PRO A 55 -25.75 -10.93 24.67
CA PRO A 55 -25.32 -10.54 23.34
C PRO A 55 -24.62 -9.17 23.35
N THR A 56 -24.87 -8.35 24.37
CA THR A 56 -24.27 -7.03 24.60
C THR A 56 -22.74 -7.10 24.64
N PHE A 57 -22.17 -8.19 25.17
CA PHE A 57 -20.72 -8.37 25.28
C PHE A 57 -20.03 -8.41 23.91
N ILE A 58 -20.62 -9.13 22.95
CA ILE A 58 -20.06 -9.31 21.60
C ILE A 58 -20.04 -7.97 20.86
N PHE A 59 -21.15 -7.24 20.87
CA PHE A 59 -21.27 -5.96 20.18
C PHE A 59 -20.40 -4.86 20.79
N THR A 60 -20.04 -4.99 22.06
CA THR A 60 -19.13 -4.05 22.74
C THR A 60 -17.66 -4.35 22.42
N MET A 61 -17.27 -5.61 22.30
CA MET A 61 -15.87 -6.01 22.05
C MET A 61 -15.46 -5.96 20.56
N LEU A 62 -16.42 -6.20 19.66
CA LEU A 62 -16.20 -6.18 18.20
C LEU A 62 -15.48 -4.93 17.66
N PRO A 63 -15.88 -3.68 18.01
CA PRO A 63 -15.21 -2.49 17.49
C PRO A 63 -13.74 -2.38 17.92
N PHE A 64 -13.38 -2.83 19.13
CA PHE A 64 -11.99 -2.81 19.60
C PHE A 64 -11.10 -3.75 18.79
N ILE A 65 -11.61 -4.95 18.49
CA ILE A 65 -10.92 -5.93 17.65
C ILE A 65 -10.70 -5.37 16.24
N MET A 66 -11.71 -4.68 15.68
CA MET A 66 -11.61 -4.07 14.35
C MET A 66 -10.62 -2.91 14.30
N ILE A 67 -10.58 -2.05 15.31
CA ILE A 67 -9.59 -0.97 15.44
C ILE A 67 -8.18 -1.56 15.54
N PHE A 68 -8.00 -2.63 16.31
CA PHE A 68 -6.72 -3.32 16.43
C PHE A 68 -6.26 -3.92 15.10
N ALA A 69 -7.16 -4.58 14.37
CA ALA A 69 -6.88 -5.09 13.03
C ALA A 69 -6.53 -3.97 12.03
N PHE A 70 -7.22 -2.83 12.11
CA PHE A 70 -6.91 -1.64 11.31
C PHE A 70 -5.50 -1.11 11.59
N LEU A 71 -5.10 -1.02 12.86
CA LEU A 71 -3.75 -0.59 13.23
C LEU A 71 -2.67 -1.51 12.63
N ILE A 72 -2.87 -2.83 12.70
CA ILE A 72 -1.94 -3.80 12.08
C ILE A 72 -1.86 -3.59 10.56
N ALA A 73 -3.02 -3.39 9.91
CA ALA A 73 -3.06 -3.14 8.47
C ALA A 73 -2.29 -1.86 8.08
N VAL A 74 -2.40 -0.79 8.87
CA VAL A 74 -1.65 0.46 8.67
C VAL A 74 -0.14 0.24 8.82
N VAL A 75 0.29 -0.53 9.82
CA VAL A 75 1.72 -0.85 10.01
C VAL A 75 2.27 -1.61 8.80
N MET A 76 1.50 -2.53 8.22
CA MET A 76 1.88 -3.25 6.99
C MET A 76 1.90 -2.36 5.72
N MET A 77 1.35 -1.15 5.77
CA MET A 77 1.42 -0.19 4.66
C MET A 77 2.71 0.63 4.66
N ILE A 78 3.36 0.81 5.82
CA ILE A 78 4.62 1.57 5.96
C ILE A 78 5.68 1.12 4.94
N PRO A 79 6.03 -0.18 4.81
CA PRO A 79 7.03 -0.60 3.82
C PRO A 79 6.61 -0.32 2.37
N LYS A 80 5.31 -0.33 2.06
CA LYS A 80 4.80 -0.01 0.71
C LYS A 80 4.99 1.49 0.39
N ILE A 81 4.79 2.36 1.38
CA ILE A 81 5.02 3.81 1.25
C ILE A 81 6.52 4.10 1.13
N VAL A 82 7.34 3.44 1.95
CA VAL A 82 8.81 3.57 1.92
C VAL A 82 9.38 3.08 0.59
N ALA A 83 8.84 1.99 0.02
CA ALA A 83 9.19 1.52 -1.31
C ALA A 83 8.94 2.58 -2.39
N GLY A 84 7.77 3.24 -2.36
CA GLY A 84 7.45 4.33 -3.29
C GLY A 84 8.34 5.58 -3.11
N TYR A 85 8.72 5.90 -1.87
CA TYR A 85 9.64 7.00 -1.58
C TYR A 85 11.09 6.70 -2.01
N GLY A 86 11.55 5.47 -1.77
CA GLY A 86 12.87 4.99 -2.17
C GLY A 86 13.09 5.08 -3.68
N LEU A 87 12.09 4.66 -4.46
CA LEU A 87 12.12 4.73 -5.93
C LEU A 87 12.20 6.16 -6.48
N ARG A 88 11.70 7.16 -5.75
CA ARG A 88 11.77 8.57 -6.17
C ARG A 88 13.12 9.24 -5.92
N LYS A 89 13.91 8.71 -4.98
CA LYS A 89 15.15 9.35 -4.51
C LYS A 89 16.45 8.73 -5.05
N GLU A 90 16.39 7.79 -5.99
CA GLU A 90 17.58 7.20 -6.64
C GLU A 90 18.61 6.63 -5.65
N LYS A 91 18.17 6.23 -4.44
CA LYS A 91 19.09 5.70 -3.42
C LYS A 91 19.43 4.23 -3.67
N SER A 92 20.65 3.82 -3.36
CA SER A 92 21.11 2.42 -3.45
C SER A 92 20.23 1.42 -2.69
N TRP A 93 19.56 1.84 -1.62
CA TRP A 93 18.63 1.00 -0.85
C TRP A 93 17.23 0.88 -1.49
N ALA A 94 16.92 1.66 -2.53
CA ALA A 94 15.61 1.68 -3.15
C ALA A 94 15.23 0.33 -3.76
N LYS A 95 16.20 -0.43 -4.28
CA LYS A 95 15.97 -1.74 -4.88
C LYS A 95 15.39 -2.75 -3.88
N THR A 96 15.96 -2.84 -2.67
CA THR A 96 15.48 -3.74 -1.61
C THR A 96 14.08 -3.38 -1.14
N TRP A 97 13.81 -2.09 -0.88
CA TRP A 97 12.48 -1.64 -0.46
C TRP A 97 11.43 -1.81 -1.56
N ALA A 98 11.79 -1.63 -2.82
CA ALA A 98 10.90 -1.86 -3.96
C ALA A 98 10.48 -3.33 -4.08
N ILE A 99 11.43 -4.27 -3.92
CA ILE A 99 11.15 -5.71 -3.91
C ILE A 99 10.17 -6.05 -2.78
N ILE A 100 10.42 -5.54 -1.56
CA ILE A 100 9.56 -5.78 -0.41
C ILE A 100 8.16 -5.17 -0.64
N GLY A 101 8.09 -3.95 -1.16
CA GLY A 101 6.84 -3.27 -1.49
C GLY A 101 6.01 -4.01 -2.55
N CYS A 102 6.65 -4.51 -3.60
CA CYS A 102 6.02 -5.30 -4.65
C CYS A 102 5.56 -6.67 -4.14
N ALA A 103 6.37 -7.35 -3.33
CA ALA A 103 5.98 -8.61 -2.69
C ALA A 103 4.74 -8.42 -1.78
N LEU A 104 4.71 -7.36 -0.98
CA LEU A 104 3.57 -7.02 -0.12
C LEU A 104 2.35 -6.53 -0.90
N ALA A 105 2.54 -5.96 -2.10
CA ALA A 105 1.46 -5.65 -3.02
C ALA A 105 0.88 -6.94 -3.62
N CYS A 106 1.72 -7.91 -4.02
CA CYS A 106 1.26 -9.20 -4.56
C CYS A 106 0.35 -9.99 -3.62
N LEU A 107 0.48 -9.81 -2.30
CA LEU A 107 -0.40 -10.47 -1.32
C LEU A 107 -1.89 -10.04 -1.42
N ASN A 108 -2.20 -8.98 -2.15
CA ASN A 108 -3.57 -8.54 -2.39
C ASN A 108 -3.97 -8.72 -3.87
N ILE A 109 -4.76 -9.75 -4.15
CA ILE A 109 -5.31 -10.04 -5.49
C ILE A 109 -6.67 -9.34 -5.64
N PRO A 110 -7.01 -8.71 -6.78
CA PRO A 110 -6.32 -8.71 -8.08
C PRO A 110 -5.41 -7.50 -8.35
N PHE A 111 -5.68 -6.32 -7.76
CA PHE A 111 -4.97 -5.09 -8.09
C PHE A 111 -3.53 -5.05 -7.55
N GLY A 112 -3.31 -5.54 -6.33
CA GLY A 112 -1.98 -5.60 -5.74
C GLY A 112 -1.05 -6.57 -6.47
N LEU A 113 -1.60 -7.67 -7.01
CA LEU A 113 -0.89 -8.60 -7.90
C LEU A 113 -0.44 -7.91 -9.19
N ALA A 114 -1.32 -7.18 -9.86
CA ALA A 114 -0.98 -6.48 -11.11
C ALA A 114 0.15 -5.46 -10.89
N ILE A 115 0.08 -4.69 -9.81
CA ILE A 115 1.10 -3.71 -9.43
C ILE A 115 2.40 -4.40 -9.03
N GLY A 116 2.33 -5.51 -8.30
CA GLY A 116 3.48 -6.30 -7.88
C GLY A 116 4.21 -6.93 -9.06
N ILE A 117 3.51 -7.55 -10.01
CA ILE A 117 4.08 -8.12 -11.24
C ILE A 117 4.74 -7.03 -12.08
N TYR A 118 4.07 -5.89 -12.27
CA TYR A 118 4.63 -4.76 -13.03
C TYR A 118 5.89 -4.21 -12.37
N GLY A 119 5.89 -4.08 -11.05
CA GLY A 119 7.06 -3.65 -10.29
C GLY A 119 8.22 -4.66 -10.37
N PHE A 120 7.95 -5.96 -10.27
CA PHE A 120 8.97 -6.99 -10.47
C PHE A 120 9.55 -6.98 -11.88
N TRP A 121 8.71 -6.86 -12.91
CA TRP A 121 9.15 -6.76 -14.30
C TRP A 121 10.10 -5.57 -14.50
N PHE A 122 9.82 -4.41 -13.89
CA PHE A 122 10.71 -3.25 -13.97
C PHE A 122 12.01 -3.43 -13.19
N ILE A 123 11.95 -3.89 -11.93
CA ILE A 123 13.14 -4.06 -11.06
C ILE A 123 14.13 -5.07 -11.66
N PHE A 124 13.62 -6.17 -12.22
CA PHE A 124 14.44 -7.21 -12.84
C PHE A 124 14.74 -6.95 -14.32
N GLY A 125 14.04 -6.03 -14.96
CA GLY A 125 14.28 -5.63 -16.35
C GLY A 125 15.59 -4.87 -16.53
N GLU A 126 16.03 -4.75 -17.79
CA GLU A 126 17.18 -3.92 -18.18
C GLU A 126 16.97 -2.44 -17.79
N ALA A 127 15.72 -1.99 -17.78
CA ALA A 127 15.33 -0.64 -17.36
C ALA A 127 15.56 -0.37 -15.86
N GLY A 128 15.42 -1.38 -14.99
CA GLY A 128 15.75 -1.26 -13.57
C GLY A 128 17.26 -1.35 -13.34
N ARG A 129 17.95 -2.26 -14.04
CA ARG A 129 19.42 -2.40 -13.94
C ARG A 129 20.16 -1.13 -14.34
N GLY A 130 19.79 -0.49 -15.46
CA GLY A 130 20.40 0.79 -15.87
C GLY A 130 20.19 1.92 -14.85
N TYR A 131 19.04 1.94 -14.16
CA TYR A 131 18.71 2.92 -13.15
C TYR A 131 19.42 2.69 -11.81
N PHE A 132 19.59 1.44 -11.39
CA PHE A 132 20.21 1.09 -10.10
C PHE A 132 21.74 0.94 -10.17
N ASP A 133 22.30 0.48 -11.29
CA ASP A 133 23.74 0.19 -11.43
C ASP A 133 24.54 1.42 -11.89
N ASN A 134 23.91 2.49 -12.36
CA ASN A 134 24.61 3.63 -13.00
C ASN A 134 23.99 5.00 -12.65
N PRO A 135 24.09 5.46 -11.38
CA PRO A 135 23.56 6.76 -10.96
C PRO A 135 24.23 7.97 -11.66
N SER A 136 25.43 7.79 -12.23
CA SER A 136 26.24 8.83 -12.88
C SER A 136 25.91 9.07 -14.37
N THR A 137 25.31 8.11 -15.08
CA THR A 137 24.93 8.26 -16.51
C THR A 137 23.49 8.73 -16.70
N ALA A 138 22.67 8.72 -15.64
CA ALA A 138 21.32 9.29 -15.68
C ALA A 138 21.31 10.82 -15.89
N GLY A 139 22.45 11.50 -15.65
CA GLY A 139 22.66 12.90 -16.00
C GLY A 139 23.14 13.13 -17.44
N THR A 140 23.76 12.14 -18.09
CA THR A 140 24.30 12.28 -19.45
C THR A 140 23.32 11.85 -20.54
N MET A 141 22.35 10.97 -20.23
CA MET A 141 21.28 10.59 -21.18
C MET A 141 20.21 11.69 -21.39
N ASN A 142 20.23 12.75 -20.59
CA ASN A 142 19.32 13.90 -20.73
C ASN A 142 20.01 15.11 -21.36
N ALA A 143 21.28 14.99 -21.76
CA ALA A 143 21.89 15.96 -22.64
C ALA A 143 21.42 15.63 -24.07
N PRO A 144 20.81 16.57 -24.81
CA PRO A 144 20.67 16.40 -26.24
C PRO A 144 22.05 16.05 -26.83
N PRO A 145 22.13 15.19 -27.86
CA PRO A 145 23.40 14.87 -28.49
C PRO A 145 24.13 16.19 -28.79
N PRO A 146 25.44 16.29 -28.51
CA PRO A 146 26.19 17.49 -28.85
C PRO A 146 25.89 17.80 -30.30
N ASN A 147 25.28 18.96 -30.53
CA ASN A 147 25.15 19.56 -31.85
C ASN A 147 26.54 19.45 -32.50
N ASN A 148 26.63 18.57 -33.49
CA ASN A 148 27.81 18.30 -34.30
C ASN A 148 27.78 19.12 -35.60
N TRP A 149 27.23 20.33 -35.54
CA TRP A 149 27.30 21.35 -36.60
C TRP A 149 28.52 22.27 -36.44
N GLN A 150 29.65 21.71 -36.01
CA GLN A 150 30.98 22.28 -36.23
C GLN A 150 31.71 21.47 -37.28
#